data_AF-A0A8T4KDA1-F1
#
_entry.id   AF-A0A8T4KDA1-F1
#
_cell.length_a   1.000
_cell.length_b   1.000
_cell.length_c   1.000
_cell.angle_alpha   90.00
_cell.angle_beta   90.00
_cell.angle_gamma   90.00
#
_symmetry.space_group_name_H-M   'P 1'
#
loop_
_entity.id
_entity.type
_entity.pdbx_description
1 polymer ?
#
loop_
_entity_poly.entity_id
_entity_poly.type
_entity_poly.pdbx_seq_one_letter_code
_entity_poly.pdbx_strand_id
1 'polypeptide(L)'
;MRRGKEFYGKQYEEAVKLYKEGKSIPEISKELRLSYSAAYHWLKGLRKPDIGNVNAFGKFLVENGPQPAEEIKDNFPKHNELFLIASRRGLRVKRLIINKKFKGYSMWYFIEGQEEELEKRVHEMLGKVKEVKDKLRNLLGV
;
A
#
# COMPACT_ATOMS: atom_id res chain seq x y z
N MET A 1 -19.49 -21.35 -1.26
CA MET A 1 -19.36 -19.88 -1.23
C MET A 1 -17.90 -19.50 -0.96
N ARG A 2 -17.20 -18.78 -1.84
CA ARG A 2 -15.83 -18.28 -1.58
C ARG A 2 -15.91 -17.17 -0.53
N ARG A 3 -15.25 -17.32 0.62
CA ARG A 3 -15.17 -16.27 1.65
C ARG A 3 -14.28 -15.13 1.14
N GLY A 4 -14.72 -13.89 1.33
CA GLY A 4 -14.02 -12.69 0.84
C GLY A 4 -12.69 -12.44 1.58
N LYS A 5 -11.79 -11.66 0.99
CA LYS A 5 -10.46 -11.34 1.58
C LYS A 5 -10.55 -10.67 2.97
N GLU A 6 -11.61 -9.92 3.26
CA GLU A 6 -11.84 -9.29 4.57
C GLU A 6 -12.06 -10.30 5.70
N PHE A 7 -12.66 -11.45 5.38
CA PHE A 7 -12.77 -12.56 6.32
C PHE A 7 -11.39 -13.04 6.75
N TYR A 8 -10.45 -13.21 5.81
CA TYR A 8 -9.13 -13.73 6.11
C TYR A 8 -8.22 -12.74 6.86
N GLY A 9 -8.43 -11.43 6.72
CA GLY A 9 -7.70 -10.41 7.48
C GLY A 9 -8.05 -10.44 8.97
N LYS A 10 -9.34 -10.35 9.31
CA LYS A 10 -9.80 -10.41 10.72
C LYS A 10 -9.45 -11.74 11.39
N GLN A 11 -9.60 -12.84 10.65
CA GLN A 11 -9.31 -14.18 11.16
C GLN A 11 -7.81 -14.40 11.40
N TYR A 12 -6.92 -13.66 10.72
CA TYR A 12 -5.49 -13.76 10.96
C TYR A 12 -5.07 -13.12 12.28
N GLU A 13 -5.58 -11.93 12.57
CA GLU A 13 -5.30 -11.23 13.83
C GLU A 13 -5.79 -12.06 15.01
N GLU A 14 -7.01 -12.60 14.91
CA GLU A 14 -7.57 -13.47 15.93
C GLU A 14 -6.79 -14.79 16.06
N ALA A 15 -6.36 -15.40 14.94
CA ALA A 15 -5.53 -16.60 14.97
C ALA A 15 -4.21 -16.37 15.70
N VAL A 16 -3.54 -15.25 15.45
CA VAL A 16 -2.27 -14.89 16.10
C VAL A 16 -2.47 -14.67 17.60
N LYS A 17 -3.58 -14.03 17.99
CA LYS A 17 -3.93 -13.82 19.40
C LYS A 17 -4.15 -15.16 20.13
N LEU A 18 -5.01 -16.02 19.61
CA LEU A 18 -5.28 -17.35 20.19
C LEU A 18 -4.03 -18.22 20.28
N TYR A 19 -3.13 -18.13 19.30
CA TYR A 19 -1.87 -18.87 19.33
C TYR A 19 -0.92 -18.36 20.41
N LYS A 20 -0.88 -17.03 20.66
CA LYS A 20 -0.13 -16.45 21.79
C LYS A 20 -0.72 -16.84 23.15
N GLU A 21 -2.03 -17.06 23.22
CA GLU A 21 -2.73 -17.59 24.40
C GLU A 21 -2.49 -19.11 24.61
N GLY A 22 -1.70 -19.76 23.75
CA GLY A 22 -1.30 -21.15 23.88
C GLY A 22 -2.21 -22.15 23.18
N LYS A 23 -3.24 -21.71 22.45
CA LYS A 23 -4.08 -22.64 21.66
C LYS A 23 -3.28 -23.28 20.53
N SER A 24 -3.58 -24.55 20.29
CA SER A 24 -2.98 -25.31 19.21
C SER A 24 -3.56 -24.93 17.83
N ILE A 25 -2.77 -25.15 16.78
CA ILE A 25 -3.18 -24.89 15.39
C ILE A 25 -4.49 -25.63 15.01
N PRO A 26 -4.71 -26.90 15.40
CA PRO A 26 -5.99 -27.58 15.19
C PRO A 26 -7.18 -26.89 15.86
N GLU A 27 -7.03 -26.38 17.08
CA GLU A 27 -8.09 -25.70 17.82
C GLU A 27 -8.45 -24.38 17.13
N ILE A 28 -7.45 -23.58 16.79
CA ILE A 28 -7.61 -22.31 16.08
C ILE A 28 -8.29 -22.52 14.73
N SER A 29 -7.90 -23.57 13.99
CA SER A 29 -8.52 -23.93 12.71
C SER A 29 -10.01 -24.22 12.85
N LYS A 30 -10.43 -24.94 13.90
CA LYS A 30 -11.84 -25.26 14.15
C LYS A 30 -12.63 -24.02 14.60
N GLU A 31 -12.08 -23.28 15.56
CA GLU A 31 -12.72 -22.10 16.15
C GLU A 31 -12.96 -21.00 15.13
N LEU A 32 -11.96 -20.72 14.30
CA LEU A 32 -12.02 -19.68 13.27
C LEU A 32 -12.59 -20.19 11.93
N ARG A 33 -12.99 -21.47 11.88
CA ARG A 33 -13.49 -22.17 10.69
C ARG A 33 -12.55 -22.02 9.49
N LEU A 34 -11.24 -22.06 9.72
CA LEU A 34 -10.19 -22.00 8.71
C LEU A 34 -9.75 -23.41 8.31
N SER A 35 -9.14 -23.56 7.13
CA SER A 35 -8.43 -24.81 6.84
C SER A 35 -7.19 -24.93 7.71
N TYR A 36 -6.86 -26.16 8.11
CA TYR A 36 -5.66 -26.42 8.93
C TYR A 36 -4.40 -25.84 8.28
N SER A 37 -4.24 -26.03 6.96
CA SER A 37 -3.13 -25.47 6.19
C SER A 37 -3.08 -23.94 6.27
N ALA A 38 -4.21 -23.23 6.19
CA ALA A 38 -4.24 -21.77 6.33
C ALA A 38 -3.76 -21.33 7.72
N ALA A 39 -4.32 -21.91 8.79
CA ALA A 39 -3.91 -21.62 10.15
C ALA A 39 -2.41 -21.95 10.37
N TYR A 40 -1.95 -23.10 9.88
CA TYR A 40 -0.55 -23.52 9.96
C TYR A 40 0.38 -22.52 9.29
N HIS A 41 0.11 -22.15 8.04
CA HIS A 41 0.98 -21.22 7.31
C HIS A 41 1.00 -19.82 7.92
N TRP A 42 -0.14 -19.36 8.44
CA TRP A 42 -0.27 -18.06 9.11
C TRP A 42 0.56 -18.00 10.40
N LEU A 43 0.46 -19.04 11.23
CA LEU A 43 1.06 -19.08 12.56
C LEU A 43 2.54 -19.50 12.54
N LYS A 44 2.96 -20.27 11.53
CA LYS A 44 4.37 -20.60 11.28
C LYS A 44 5.11 -19.55 10.44
N GLY A 45 4.45 -18.45 10.08
CA GLY A 45 5.07 -17.34 9.32
C GLY A 45 5.39 -17.66 7.85
N LEU A 46 4.94 -18.81 7.34
CA LEU A 46 5.22 -19.28 5.98
C LEU A 46 4.41 -18.52 4.92
N ARG A 47 3.23 -18.04 5.28
CA ARG A 47 2.37 -17.24 4.39
C ARG A 47 1.49 -16.36 5.26
N LYS A 48 1.55 -15.04 5.11
CA LYS A 48 0.50 -14.17 5.66
C LYS A 48 -0.71 -14.24 4.74
N PRO A 49 -1.95 -14.11 5.25
CA PRO A 49 -3.08 -13.80 4.37
C PRO A 49 -2.68 -12.59 3.55
N ASP A 50 -3.26 -12.44 2.37
CA ASP A 50 -2.95 -11.34 1.46
C ASP A 50 -3.33 -10.01 2.15
N ILE A 51 -2.43 -9.48 3.01
CA ILE A 51 -2.51 -8.16 3.66
C ILE A 51 -2.16 -7.10 2.61
N GLY A 52 -2.52 -7.33 1.35
CA GLY A 52 -2.80 -6.26 0.42
C GLY A 52 -4.13 -5.67 0.82
N ASN A 53 -4.17 -4.98 1.96
CA ASN A 53 -5.37 -4.32 2.41
C ASN A 53 -5.54 -3.09 1.53
N VAL A 54 -6.13 -3.31 0.35
CA VAL A 54 -6.49 -2.26 -0.60
C VAL A 54 -7.29 -1.15 0.10
N ASN A 55 -8.06 -1.50 1.14
CA ASN A 55 -8.75 -0.53 1.98
C ASN A 55 -7.77 0.28 2.83
N ALA A 56 -6.71 -0.32 3.39
CA ALA A 56 -5.64 0.41 4.09
C ALA A 56 -4.83 1.29 3.13
N PHE A 57 -4.56 0.82 1.90
CA PHE A 57 -3.94 1.65 0.86
C PHE A 57 -4.80 2.86 0.52
N GLY A 58 -6.11 2.66 0.33
CA GLY A 58 -7.06 3.75 0.13
C GLY A 58 -7.11 4.71 1.32
N LYS A 59 -7.23 4.19 2.55
CA LYS A 59 -7.25 5.00 3.78
C LYS A 59 -5.97 5.82 3.96
N PHE A 60 -4.82 5.22 3.69
CA PHE A 60 -3.54 5.92 3.71
C PHE A 60 -3.52 7.10 2.74
N LEU A 61 -4.04 6.92 1.52
CA LEU A 61 -4.12 8.01 0.54
C LEU A 61 -5.14 9.09 0.92
N VAL A 62 -6.22 8.73 1.61
CA VAL A 62 -7.15 9.73 2.18
C VAL A 62 -6.44 10.61 3.21
N GLU A 63 -5.64 10.00 4.09
CA GLU A 63 -4.99 10.69 5.21
C GLU A 63 -3.70 11.44 4.80
N ASN A 64 -2.91 10.87 3.88
CA ASN A 64 -1.56 11.34 3.56
C ASN A 64 -1.36 11.69 2.08
N GLY A 65 -2.25 11.21 1.20
CA GLY A 65 -2.19 11.48 -0.23
C GLY A 65 -2.51 12.94 -0.55
N PRO A 66 -2.18 13.40 -1.77
CA PRO A 66 -1.53 12.69 -2.87
C PRO A 66 -0.03 12.46 -2.62
N GLN A 67 0.49 11.30 -3.03
CA GLN A 67 1.83 10.82 -2.64
C GLN A 67 2.56 10.10 -3.79
N PRO A 68 3.90 10.26 -3.92
CA PRO A 68 4.68 9.56 -4.93
C PRO A 68 4.92 8.09 -4.55
N ALA A 69 5.13 7.24 -5.57
CA ALA A 69 5.40 5.82 -5.38
C ALA A 69 6.66 5.58 -4.52
N GLU A 70 7.66 6.47 -4.63
CA GLU A 70 8.89 6.41 -3.83
C GLU A 70 8.63 6.50 -2.32
N GLU A 71 7.67 7.32 -1.89
CA GLU A 71 7.31 7.47 -0.46
C GLU A 71 6.32 6.38 -0.02
N ILE A 72 5.49 5.89 -0.94
CA ILE A 72 4.50 4.85 -0.66
C ILE A 72 5.13 3.47 -0.49
N LYS A 73 6.23 3.16 -1.19
CA LYS A 73 6.80 1.81 -1.24
C LYS A 73 7.24 1.26 0.12
N ASP A 74 7.58 2.12 1.07
CA ASP A 74 8.02 1.71 2.40
C ASP A 74 6.87 1.09 3.20
N ASN A 75 5.67 1.69 3.09
CA ASN A 75 4.44 1.19 3.71
C ASN A 75 3.72 0.15 2.84
N PHE A 76 3.84 0.28 1.52
CA PHE A 76 3.13 -0.53 0.54
C PHE A 76 4.08 -0.97 -0.60
N PRO A 77 4.97 -1.95 -0.39
CA PRO A 77 5.94 -2.40 -1.40
C PRO A 77 5.29 -2.87 -2.71
N LYS A 78 4.06 -3.38 -2.63
CA LYS A 78 3.25 -3.84 -3.76
C LYS A 78 2.21 -2.80 -4.22
N HIS A 79 2.49 -1.51 -4.04
CA HIS A 79 1.57 -0.41 -4.34
C HIS A 79 0.91 -0.50 -5.73
N ASN A 80 1.62 -0.96 -6.76
CA ASN A 80 1.05 -1.10 -8.11
C ASN A 80 -0.01 -2.22 -8.17
N GLU A 81 0.23 -3.36 -7.52
CA GLU A 81 -0.79 -4.41 -7.40
C GLU A 81 -2.01 -3.90 -6.62
N LEU A 82 -1.78 -3.15 -5.53
CA LEU A 82 -2.85 -2.57 -4.71
C LEU A 82 -3.71 -1.59 -5.51
N PHE A 83 -3.08 -0.72 -6.29
CA PHE A 83 -3.79 0.17 -7.21
C PHE A 83 -4.62 -0.59 -8.23
N LEU A 84 -4.06 -1.62 -8.87
CA LEU A 84 -4.80 -2.42 -9.86
C LEU A 84 -6.01 -3.11 -9.22
N ILE A 85 -5.87 -3.61 -8.00
CA ILE A 85 -7.00 -4.20 -7.27
C ILE A 85 -8.02 -3.12 -6.87
N ALA A 86 -7.56 -1.95 -6.43
CA ALA A 86 -8.43 -0.82 -6.06
C ALA A 86 -9.29 -0.36 -7.24
N SER A 87 -8.66 -0.15 -8.40
CA SER A 87 -9.31 0.26 -9.63
C SER A 87 -10.33 -0.78 -10.10
N ARG A 88 -9.99 -2.07 -10.08
CA ARG A 88 -10.94 -3.16 -10.41
C ARG A 88 -12.13 -3.24 -9.47
N ARG A 89 -11.97 -2.80 -8.21
CA ARG A 89 -13.05 -2.77 -7.20
C ARG A 89 -13.90 -1.51 -7.26
N GLY A 90 -13.62 -0.59 -8.18
CA GLY A 90 -14.31 0.69 -8.27
C GLY A 90 -14.00 1.62 -7.08
N LEU A 91 -12.89 1.40 -6.38
CA LEU A 91 -12.44 2.35 -5.37
C LEU A 91 -11.92 3.61 -6.07
N ARG A 92 -12.12 4.76 -5.42
CA ARG A 92 -11.75 6.10 -5.92
C ARG A 92 -10.24 6.38 -5.94
N VAL A 93 -9.40 5.36 -6.08
CA VAL A 93 -7.96 5.50 -6.16
C VAL A 93 -7.56 5.76 -7.62
N LYS A 94 -6.86 6.86 -7.86
CA LYS A 94 -6.32 7.26 -9.16
C LYS A 94 -4.78 7.25 -9.11
N ARG A 95 -4.16 7.28 -10.30
CA ARG A 95 -2.72 7.48 -10.44
C ARG A 95 -2.40 8.49 -11.52
N LEU A 96 -1.36 9.27 -11.31
CA LEU A 96 -0.76 10.15 -12.30
C LEU A 96 0.65 9.65 -12.62
N ILE A 97 1.01 9.69 -13.91
CA ILE A 97 2.38 9.43 -14.36
C ILE A 97 2.88 10.70 -15.02
N ILE A 98 3.95 11.27 -14.48
CA ILE A 98 4.63 12.44 -15.03
C ILE A 98 5.80 11.99 -15.92
N ASN A 99 6.97 12.60 -15.80
CA ASN A 99 8.15 12.22 -16.56
C ASN A 99 8.92 11.07 -15.90
N LYS A 100 9.21 10.01 -16.67
CA LYS A 100 9.98 8.83 -16.23
C LYS A 100 11.38 9.14 -15.70
N LYS A 101 11.98 10.28 -16.07
CA LYS A 101 13.30 10.71 -15.56
C LYS A 101 13.36 10.82 -14.03
N PHE A 102 12.21 10.98 -13.38
CA PHE A 102 12.08 11.08 -11.92
C PHE A 102 11.96 9.73 -11.19
N LYS A 103 12.07 8.59 -11.89
CA LYS A 103 12.06 7.24 -11.31
C LYS A 103 10.87 7.03 -10.35
N GLY A 104 11.09 6.73 -9.07
CA GLY A 104 10.03 6.49 -8.08
C GLY A 104 9.11 7.69 -7.84
N TYR A 105 9.56 8.92 -8.14
CA TYR A 105 8.74 10.13 -8.10
C TYR A 105 7.96 10.39 -9.39
N SER A 106 8.11 9.54 -10.41
CA SER A 106 7.39 9.68 -11.67
C SER A 106 5.93 9.22 -11.60
N MET A 107 5.59 8.43 -10.58
CA MET A 107 4.26 7.86 -10.40
C MET A 107 3.70 8.33 -9.08
N TRP A 108 2.49 8.87 -9.12
CA TRP A 108 1.77 9.41 -7.96
C TRP A 108 0.45 8.69 -7.80
N TYR A 109 0.10 8.38 -6.56
CA TYR A 109 -1.18 7.80 -6.19
C TYR A 109 -1.99 8.79 -5.35
N PHE A 110 -3.29 8.82 -5.58
CA PHE A 110 -4.19 9.76 -4.93
C PHE A 110 -5.63 9.26 -4.94
N ILE A 111 -6.49 9.88 -4.13
CA ILE A 111 -7.93 9.65 -4.13
C ILE A 111 -8.61 10.72 -4.99
N GLU A 112 -9.68 10.36 -5.69
CA GLU A 112 -10.57 11.32 -6.35
C GLU A 112 -11.02 12.44 -5.41
N GLY A 113 -10.88 13.68 -5.85
CA GLY A 113 -11.04 14.89 -5.03
C GLY A 113 -9.71 15.51 -4.58
N GLN A 114 -8.57 14.83 -4.76
CA GLN A 114 -7.24 15.35 -4.43
C GLN A 114 -6.48 15.92 -5.65
N GLU A 115 -7.16 16.16 -6.78
CA GLU A 115 -6.53 16.61 -8.03
C GLU A 115 -5.78 17.95 -7.88
N GLU A 116 -6.38 18.97 -7.25
CA GLU A 116 -5.72 20.27 -7.04
C GLU A 116 -4.49 20.18 -6.13
N GLU A 117 -4.59 19.38 -5.06
CA GLU A 117 -3.48 19.16 -4.14
C GLU A 117 -2.33 18.39 -4.82
N LEU A 118 -2.67 17.46 -5.71
CA LEU A 118 -1.70 16.71 -6.49
C LEU A 118 -0.92 17.66 -7.40
N GLU A 119 -1.61 18.56 -8.09
CA GLU A 119 -0.97 19.56 -8.94
C GLU A 119 -0.02 20.46 -8.15
N LYS A 120 -0.44 20.94 -6.98
CA LYS A 120 0.41 21.75 -6.10
C LYS A 120 1.67 21.01 -5.68
N ARG A 121 1.54 19.78 -5.17
CA ARG A 121 2.70 18.97 -4.71
C ARG A 121 3.66 18.61 -5.86
N VAL A 122 3.13 18.25 -7.02
CA VAL A 122 3.95 17.97 -8.20
C VAL A 122 4.68 19.23 -8.65
N HIS A 123 4.01 20.39 -8.66
CA HIS A 123 4.64 21.65 -9.04
C HIS A 123 5.75 22.05 -8.06
N GLU A 124 5.51 21.93 -6.74
CA GLU A 124 6.49 22.18 -5.71
C GLU A 124 7.72 21.27 -5.85
N MET A 125 7.51 19.97 -6.08
CA MET A 125 8.59 19.00 -6.33
C MET A 125 9.41 19.40 -7.56
N LEU A 126 8.76 19.78 -8.67
CA LEU A 126 9.46 20.23 -9.89
C LEU A 126 10.24 21.53 -9.66
N GLY A 127 9.69 22.46 -8.87
CA GLY A 127 10.37 23.68 -8.45
C GLY A 127 11.66 23.39 -7.67
N LYS A 128 11.58 22.53 -6.64
CA LYS A 128 12.74 22.08 -5.87
C LYS A 128 13.81 21.43 -6.74
N VAL A 129 13.42 20.60 -7.71
CA VAL A 129 14.37 20.00 -8.66
C VAL A 129 15.07 21.08 -9.49
N LYS A 130 14.33 22.08 -9.97
CA LYS A 130 14.91 23.18 -10.76
C LYS A 130 15.93 23.97 -9.91
N GLU A 131 15.56 24.34 -8.70
CA GLU A 131 16.46 25.05 -7.78
C GLU A 131 17.74 24.27 -7.48
N VAL A 132 17.63 22.97 -7.21
CA VAL A 132 18.81 22.11 -6.98
C VAL A 132 19.68 22.05 -8.23
N LYS A 133 19.07 21.95 -9.43
CA LYS A 133 19.80 21.95 -10.69
C LYS A 133 20.54 23.27 -10.92
N ASP A 134 19.90 24.41 -10.64
CA ASP A 134 20.51 25.73 -10.79
C ASP A 134 21.65 25.94 -9.78
N LYS A 135 21.49 25.48 -8.54
CA LYS A 135 22.57 25.47 -7.52
C LYS A 135 23.76 24.62 -7.96
N LEU A 136 23.52 23.40 -8.46
CA LEU A 136 24.57 22.52 -8.96
C LEU A 136 25.29 23.13 -10.17
N ARG A 137 24.54 23.77 -11.06
CA ARG A 137 25.07 24.48 -12.21
C ARG A 137 26.02 25.60 -11.79
N ASN A 138 25.60 26.44 -10.84
CA ASN A 138 26.41 27.52 -10.29
C ASN A 138 27.67 27.01 -9.56
N LEU A 139 27.58 25.88 -8.84
CA LEU A 139 28.72 25.26 -8.15
C LEU A 139 29.74 24.65 -9.12
N LEU A 140 29.28 24.12 -10.26
CA LEU A 140 30.13 23.49 -11.26
C LEU A 140 30.68 24.48 -12.30
N GLY A 141 30.26 25.76 -12.25
CA GLY A 141 30.77 26.80 -13.15
C GLY A 141 30.37 26.64 -14.62
N VAL A 142 29.23 25.99 -14.91
CA VAL A 142 28.69 25.74 -16.26
C VAL A 142 27.39 26.52 -16.47
#